data_AF-A0A3C1QV02-F1
#
_entry.id   AF-A0A3C1QV02-F1
#
_cell.length_a   1.000
_cell.length_b   1.000
_cell.length_c   1.000
_cell.angle_alpha   90.00
_cell.angle_beta   90.00
_cell.angle_gamma   90.00
#
_symmetry.space_group_name_H-M   'P 1'
#
loop_
_entity.id
_entity.type
_entity.pdbx_description
1 polymer ?
#
loop_
_entity_poly.entity_id
_entity_poly.type
_entity_poly.pdbx_seq_one_letter_code
_entity_poly.pdbx_strand_id
1 'polypeptide(L)'
;MPHFSAIAERRRVDGDRVAQRAADRAGMRRGLAPLELVLWIPILLMVAALMVIYGTSAAWRIRGETASRDAVWRVLEPRTGANEPRPPARVWPHDVGGAAYRFTDDPNQIVELDDPAIDHPVVRGPLDAGWEVTDLLDPDREGLIRGETSIRRNFPMLARMGSYASGSIVQPILDRPWTIDWTFRRGVLEWPNEIGDYRPVNLVPDVFRRSTLLYRFPIVDGGRRDFEQVVSEAQTAVLGPGLQVLENDPDIIRYRGAPVDFHPRGVIICSLDPEDLRDRGLERHVIDFIVRPPDQVGLGGVTRLPRTLTTYFLGLYRERIGQLEPREADGSATATELAELAGLREKERQLEAYEERLPEIEEALRRSSTARL
;
A
#
# COMPACT_ATOMS: atom_id res chain seq x y z
N MET A 1 7.63 -10.71 129.81
CA MET A 1 7.38 -10.30 128.41
C MET A 1 8.14 -11.22 127.45
N PRO A 2 7.51 -12.25 126.88
CA PRO A 2 8.10 -13.04 125.80
C PRO A 2 7.03 -13.32 124.70
N HIS A 3 6.66 -12.33 123.89
CA HIS A 3 5.69 -12.57 122.81
C HIS A 3 6.03 -11.93 121.46
N PHE A 4 7.08 -11.11 121.38
CA PHE A 4 7.47 -10.42 120.13
C PHE A 4 8.58 -11.12 119.32
N SER A 5 9.32 -12.07 119.91
CA SER A 5 10.43 -12.76 119.22
C SER A 5 9.95 -13.79 118.18
N ALA A 6 8.85 -14.51 118.47
CA ALA A 6 8.39 -15.62 117.63
C ALA A 6 7.76 -15.21 116.28
N ILE A 7 7.29 -13.97 116.16
CA ILE A 7 6.64 -13.47 114.93
C ILE A 7 7.67 -12.99 113.91
N ALA A 8 8.80 -12.42 114.36
CA ALA A 8 9.89 -11.97 113.49
C ALA A 8 10.62 -13.15 112.83
N GLU A 9 10.78 -14.27 113.54
CA GLU A 9 11.50 -15.44 113.05
C GLU A 9 10.68 -16.24 112.01
N ARG A 10 9.34 -16.32 112.16
CA ARG A 10 8.46 -16.91 111.15
C ARG A 10 8.42 -16.14 109.83
N ARG A 11 8.45 -14.80 109.86
CA ARG A 11 8.49 -13.97 108.62
C ARG A 11 9.79 -14.14 107.84
N ARG A 12 10.92 -14.39 108.51
CA ARG A 12 12.21 -14.63 107.85
C ARG A 12 12.24 -15.97 107.12
N VAL A 13 11.75 -17.04 107.78
CA VAL A 13 11.74 -18.39 107.20
C VAL A 13 10.77 -18.52 106.02
N ASP A 14 9.62 -17.83 106.04
CA ASP A 14 8.71 -17.80 104.89
C ASP A 14 9.24 -16.94 103.74
N GLY A 15 9.94 -15.84 104.03
CA GLY A 15 10.61 -15.02 103.02
C GLY A 15 11.73 -15.78 102.28
N ASP A 16 12.56 -16.51 103.03
CA ASP A 16 13.66 -17.30 102.46
C ASP A 16 13.15 -18.49 101.64
N ARG A 17 12.04 -19.13 102.06
CA ARG A 17 11.41 -20.22 101.30
C ARG A 17 10.71 -19.75 100.03
N VAL A 18 10.14 -18.55 100.03
CA VAL A 18 9.56 -17.94 98.82
C VAL A 18 10.66 -17.49 97.85
N ALA A 19 11.75 -16.93 98.36
CA ALA A 19 12.92 -16.55 97.56
C ALA A 19 13.64 -17.77 96.95
N GLN A 20 13.79 -18.87 97.71
CA GLN A 20 14.35 -20.12 97.20
C GLN A 20 13.45 -20.79 96.15
N ARG A 21 12.11 -20.79 96.33
CA ARG A 21 11.18 -21.30 95.30
C ARG A 21 11.12 -20.43 94.04
N ALA A 22 11.38 -19.13 94.16
CA ALA A 22 11.50 -18.23 93.01
C ALA A 22 12.83 -18.43 92.26
N ALA A 23 13.94 -18.65 92.98
CA ALA A 23 15.25 -18.96 92.42
C ALA A 23 15.29 -20.33 91.73
N ASP A 24 14.67 -21.36 92.32
CA ASP A 24 14.58 -22.69 91.71
C ASP A 24 13.68 -22.73 90.46
N ARG A 25 12.69 -21.84 90.34
CA ARG A 25 11.91 -21.66 89.11
C ARG A 25 12.62 -20.83 88.04
N ALA A 26 13.57 -19.97 88.44
CA ALA A 26 14.39 -19.20 87.51
C ALA A 26 15.55 -20.02 86.92
N GLY A 27 16.01 -21.06 87.63
CA GLY A 27 17.20 -21.85 87.28
C GLY A 27 17.01 -23.04 86.32
N MET A 28 15.83 -23.27 85.74
CA MET A 28 15.61 -24.50 84.95
C MET A 28 14.80 -24.35 83.66
N ARG A 29 14.93 -23.21 82.97
CA ARG A 29 14.71 -23.17 81.52
C ARG A 29 16.05 -23.43 80.85
N ARG A 30 16.41 -24.70 80.70
CA ARG A 30 17.47 -25.10 79.75
C ARG A 30 17.02 -24.61 78.38
N GLY A 31 17.58 -23.49 77.93
CA GLY A 31 17.20 -22.85 76.69
C GLY A 31 17.44 -23.82 75.55
N LEU A 32 16.35 -24.26 74.90
CA LEU A 32 16.41 -24.89 73.58
C LEU A 32 16.87 -23.88 72.51
N ALA A 33 17.17 -22.64 72.87
CA ALA A 33 17.64 -21.58 71.99
C ALA A 33 18.77 -22.01 71.02
N PRO A 34 19.79 -22.83 71.40
CA PRO A 34 20.77 -23.33 70.43
C PRO A 34 20.17 -24.34 69.45
N LEU A 35 19.24 -25.20 69.90
CA LEU A 35 18.58 -26.21 69.06
C LEU A 35 17.56 -25.57 68.12
N GLU A 36 16.79 -24.59 68.61
CA GLU A 36 15.87 -23.77 67.82
C GLU A 36 16.65 -22.96 66.77
N LEU A 37 17.80 -22.36 67.14
CA LEU A 37 18.67 -21.66 66.19
C LEU A 37 19.15 -22.60 65.07
N VAL A 38 19.65 -23.79 65.42
CA VAL A 38 20.12 -24.78 64.43
C VAL A 38 18.99 -25.25 63.51
N LEU A 39 17.76 -25.35 64.02
CA LEU A 39 16.58 -25.71 63.21
C LEU A 39 16.12 -24.55 62.30
N TRP A 40 16.22 -23.30 62.77
CA TRP A 40 15.81 -22.11 62.02
C TRP A 40 16.83 -21.65 60.96
N ILE A 41 18.13 -21.84 61.20
CA ILE A 41 19.19 -21.49 60.25
C ILE A 41 18.92 -22.02 58.83
N PRO A 42 18.62 -23.31 58.59
CA PRO A 42 18.36 -23.81 57.23
C PRO A 42 17.10 -23.20 56.61
N ILE A 43 16.06 -22.93 57.41
CA ILE A 43 14.82 -22.28 56.95
C ILE A 43 15.11 -20.83 56.52
N LEU A 44 15.85 -20.09 57.34
CA LEU A 44 16.22 -18.70 57.05
C LEU A 44 17.16 -18.62 55.83
N LEU A 45 18.10 -19.55 55.70
CA LEU A 45 18.96 -19.66 54.51
C LEU A 45 18.14 -19.99 53.26
N MET A 46 17.15 -20.87 53.36
CA MET A 46 16.24 -21.19 52.26
C MET A 46 15.41 -19.98 51.84
N VAL A 47 14.86 -19.23 52.79
CA VAL A 47 14.10 -17.99 52.51
C VAL A 47 14.99 -16.93 51.87
N ALA A 48 16.21 -16.72 52.40
CA ALA A 48 17.18 -15.80 51.81
C ALA A 48 17.56 -16.22 50.38
N ALA A 49 17.80 -17.51 50.14
CA ALA A 49 18.08 -18.03 48.81
C ALA A 49 16.90 -17.80 47.85
N LEU A 50 15.66 -18.02 48.30
CA LEU A 50 14.46 -17.78 47.52
C LEU A 50 14.28 -16.31 47.17
N MET A 51 14.50 -15.40 48.13
CA MET A 51 14.45 -13.95 47.91
C MET A 51 15.48 -13.51 46.85
N VAL A 52 16.71 -14.01 46.94
CA VAL A 52 17.76 -13.72 45.94
C VAL A 52 17.36 -14.27 44.57
N ILE A 53 16.87 -15.52 44.51
CA ILE A 53 16.42 -16.13 43.25
C ILE A 53 15.32 -15.30 42.61
N TYR A 54 14.26 -14.97 43.36
CA TYR A 54 13.14 -14.18 42.86
C TYR A 54 13.58 -12.79 42.40
N GLY A 55 14.42 -12.11 43.20
CA GLY A 55 14.98 -10.81 42.84
C GLY A 55 15.79 -10.87 41.54
N THR A 56 16.62 -11.92 41.37
CA THR A 56 17.38 -12.11 40.13
C THR A 56 16.49 -12.44 38.94
N SER A 57 15.47 -13.29 39.08
CA SER A 57 14.56 -13.62 37.98
C SER A 57 13.72 -12.42 37.56
N ALA A 58 13.23 -11.63 38.52
CA ALA A 58 12.47 -10.41 38.26
C ALA A 58 13.34 -9.37 37.56
N ALA A 59 14.59 -9.17 38.02
CA ALA A 59 15.53 -8.25 37.37
C ALA A 59 15.82 -8.66 35.91
N TRP A 60 16.02 -9.96 35.65
CA TRP A 60 16.20 -10.44 34.28
C TRP A 60 14.95 -10.33 33.42
N ARG A 61 13.76 -10.52 34.00
CA ARG A 61 12.49 -10.28 33.29
C ARG A 61 12.36 -8.81 32.87
N ILE A 62 12.59 -7.87 33.78
CA ILE A 62 12.54 -6.42 33.47
C ILE A 62 13.56 -6.05 32.38
N ARG A 63 14.79 -6.57 32.47
CA ARG A 63 15.79 -6.37 31.40
C ARG A 63 15.32 -6.95 30.07
N GLY A 64 14.65 -8.09 30.10
CA GLY A 64 14.07 -8.71 28.92
C GLY A 64 12.97 -7.86 28.28
N GLU A 65 12.11 -7.22 29.08
CA GLU A 65 11.08 -6.27 28.58
C GLU A 65 11.74 -5.06 27.89
N THR A 66 12.83 -4.54 28.45
CA THR A 66 13.57 -3.45 27.80
C THR A 66 14.27 -3.90 26.54
N ALA A 67 14.81 -5.12 26.53
CA ALA A 67 15.52 -5.68 25.38
C ALA A 67 14.55 -6.08 24.25
N SER A 68 13.34 -6.56 24.55
CA SER A 68 12.33 -6.85 23.53
C SER A 68 11.81 -5.57 22.90
N ARG A 69 11.56 -4.53 23.69
CA ARG A 69 11.20 -3.21 23.15
C ARG A 69 12.30 -2.63 22.25
N ASP A 70 13.56 -2.73 22.68
CA ASP A 70 14.71 -2.30 21.89
C ASP A 70 14.87 -3.11 20.59
N ALA A 71 14.58 -4.42 20.62
CA ALA A 71 14.59 -5.27 19.43
C ALA A 71 13.64 -4.76 18.33
N VAL A 72 12.46 -4.24 18.71
CA VAL A 72 11.55 -3.59 17.75
C VAL A 72 12.01 -2.19 17.39
N TRP A 73 12.44 -1.40 18.37
CA TRP A 73 12.79 0.01 18.15
C TRP A 73 13.90 0.21 17.11
N ARG A 74 14.77 -0.79 16.97
CA ARG A 74 15.86 -0.82 15.98
C ARG A 74 15.40 -1.10 14.55
N VAL A 75 14.18 -1.62 14.37
CA VAL A 75 13.59 -1.93 13.06
C VAL A 75 12.36 -1.09 12.74
N LEU A 76 12.02 -0.13 13.62
CA LEU A 76 10.96 0.82 13.33
C LEU A 76 11.39 1.77 12.21
N GLU A 77 10.55 1.92 11.20
CA GLU A 77 10.76 2.84 10.07
C GLU A 77 11.16 4.24 10.58
N PRO A 78 12.26 4.84 10.08
CA PRO A 78 13.07 4.46 8.92
C PRO A 78 14.28 3.56 9.19
N ARG A 79 14.33 2.88 10.35
CA ARG A 79 15.45 2.01 10.73
C ARG A 79 15.25 0.60 10.21
N THR A 80 16.31 0.00 9.68
CA THR A 80 16.28 -1.36 9.11
C THR A 80 16.87 -2.42 10.03
N GLY A 81 17.33 -2.04 11.22
CA GLY A 81 18.04 -2.91 12.17
C GLY A 81 19.44 -3.36 11.74
N ALA A 82 19.85 -3.10 10.49
CA ALA A 82 21.12 -3.54 9.91
C ALA A 82 22.32 -2.76 10.46
N ASN A 83 22.17 -1.45 10.64
CA ASN A 83 23.23 -0.54 11.13
C ASN A 83 23.00 -0.06 12.57
N GLU A 84 22.01 -0.62 13.26
CA GLU A 84 21.67 -0.23 14.62
C GLU A 84 22.46 -1.09 15.63
N PRO A 85 23.21 -0.50 16.57
CA PRO A 85 23.94 -1.28 17.56
C PRO A 85 22.98 -2.09 18.42
N ARG A 86 23.31 -3.37 18.63
CA ARG A 86 22.63 -4.19 19.65
C ARG A 86 23.00 -3.70 21.04
N PRO A 87 22.15 -3.89 22.06
CA PRO A 87 22.49 -3.50 23.43
C PRO A 87 23.76 -4.24 23.86
N PRO A 88 24.64 -3.64 24.66
CA PRO A 88 25.89 -4.28 25.01
C PRO A 88 25.65 -5.60 25.77
N ALA A 89 26.53 -6.58 25.62
CA ALA A 89 26.39 -7.94 26.20
C ALA A 89 26.16 -7.95 27.73
N ARG A 90 26.61 -6.89 28.43
CA ARG A 90 26.38 -6.68 29.87
C ARG A 90 24.91 -6.42 30.24
N VAL A 91 24.14 -5.87 29.29
CA VAL A 91 22.70 -5.57 29.43
C VAL A 91 21.89 -6.78 28.98
N TRP A 92 22.19 -7.31 27.79
CA TRP A 92 21.55 -8.51 27.24
C TRP A 92 22.58 -9.40 26.53
N PRO A 93 22.74 -10.69 26.87
CA PRO A 93 23.67 -11.58 26.17
C PRO A 93 23.13 -11.95 24.78
N HIS A 94 23.97 -11.90 23.73
CA HIS A 94 23.52 -12.15 22.34
C HIS A 94 24.03 -13.46 21.74
N ASP A 95 25.20 -13.94 22.18
CA ASP A 95 25.92 -15.01 21.48
C ASP A 95 26.24 -16.21 22.39
N VAL A 96 26.19 -16.03 23.71
CA VAL A 96 26.55 -17.07 24.71
C VAL A 96 25.65 -16.93 25.93
N GLY A 97 24.93 -18.00 26.30
CA GLY A 97 24.16 -18.05 27.55
C GLY A 97 22.64 -18.22 27.41
N GLY A 98 22.16 -18.82 26.31
CA GLY A 98 20.75 -19.22 26.17
C GLY A 98 19.77 -18.05 26.18
N ALA A 99 20.22 -16.89 25.68
CA ALA A 99 19.40 -15.69 25.51
C ALA A 99 19.03 -15.52 24.04
N ALA A 100 17.74 -15.27 23.77
CA ALA A 100 17.23 -14.90 22.47
C ALA A 100 16.97 -13.39 22.43
N TYR A 101 17.21 -12.79 21.26
CA TYR A 101 16.93 -11.40 20.96
C TYR A 101 16.59 -11.31 19.48
N ARG A 102 15.31 -11.11 19.17
CA ARG A 102 14.80 -11.11 17.79
C ARG A 102 13.60 -10.19 17.65
N PHE A 103 13.26 -9.86 16.41
CA PHE A 103 11.98 -9.27 16.06
C PHE A 103 11.25 -10.17 15.06
N THR A 104 9.96 -9.98 14.90
CA THR A 104 9.12 -10.72 13.95
C THR A 104 8.04 -9.79 13.44
N ASP A 105 7.84 -9.79 12.12
CA ASP A 105 6.75 -9.12 11.41
C ASP A 105 5.88 -10.24 10.83
N ASP A 106 4.68 -10.40 11.38
CA ASP A 106 3.74 -11.50 11.09
C ASP A 106 2.32 -10.98 11.29
N PRO A 107 1.35 -11.24 10.40
CA PRO A 107 -0.05 -10.92 10.66
C PRO A 107 -0.63 -11.72 11.84
N ASN A 108 -1.71 -11.20 12.45
CA ASN A 108 -2.49 -11.83 13.53
C ASN A 108 -1.71 -11.99 14.84
N GLN A 109 -1.02 -10.93 15.25
CA GLN A 109 -0.26 -10.91 16.49
C GLN A 109 -1.07 -10.44 17.70
N ILE A 110 -2.16 -9.71 17.49
CA ILE A 110 -2.99 -9.15 18.55
C ILE A 110 -4.05 -10.16 18.93
N VAL A 111 -4.02 -10.60 20.20
CA VAL A 111 -4.91 -11.65 20.71
C VAL A 111 -6.34 -11.14 20.92
N GLU A 112 -6.48 -9.86 21.27
CA GLU A 112 -7.77 -9.22 21.55
C GLU A 112 -7.70 -7.73 21.18
N LEU A 113 -8.69 -7.25 20.42
CA LEU A 113 -8.88 -5.84 20.05
C LEU A 113 -10.15 -5.35 20.74
N ASP A 114 -9.99 -4.53 21.78
CA ASP A 114 -11.11 -4.10 22.64
C ASP A 114 -11.98 -2.98 22.04
N ASP A 115 -11.77 -2.58 20.77
CA ASP A 115 -12.50 -1.46 20.15
C ASP A 115 -13.57 -1.96 19.16
N PRO A 116 -14.87 -1.82 19.50
CA PRO A 116 -15.97 -2.24 18.63
C PRO A 116 -16.06 -1.43 17.33
N ALA A 117 -15.41 -0.26 17.23
CA ALA A 117 -15.37 0.52 15.99
C ALA A 117 -14.56 -0.19 14.88
N ILE A 118 -13.65 -1.09 15.25
CA ILE A 118 -12.80 -1.81 14.29
C ILE A 118 -13.59 -2.91 13.57
N ASP A 119 -14.63 -3.45 14.20
CA ASP A 119 -15.51 -4.46 13.60
C ASP A 119 -16.57 -3.85 12.66
N HIS A 120 -16.53 -2.53 12.43
CA HIS A 120 -17.42 -1.89 11.48
C HIS A 120 -17.15 -2.40 10.05
N PRO A 121 -18.19 -2.67 9.22
CA PRO A 121 -18.00 -3.20 7.86
C PRO A 121 -17.13 -2.32 6.94
N VAL A 122 -17.01 -1.02 7.24
CA VAL A 122 -16.15 -0.08 6.51
C VAL A 122 -14.65 -0.29 6.81
N VAL A 123 -14.33 -0.92 7.95
CA VAL A 123 -12.96 -1.16 8.44
C VAL A 123 -12.50 -2.59 8.16
N ARG A 124 -13.38 -3.60 8.30
CA ARG A 124 -13.04 -5.03 8.13
C ARG A 124 -13.87 -5.78 7.07
N GLY A 125 -14.87 -5.14 6.48
CA GLY A 125 -15.85 -5.80 5.63
C GLY A 125 -16.86 -6.66 6.41
N PRO A 126 -17.75 -7.40 5.72
CA PRO A 126 -17.95 -7.39 4.27
C PRO A 126 -18.71 -6.14 3.81
N LEU A 127 -18.36 -5.62 2.63
CA LEU A 127 -19.11 -4.53 1.98
C LEU A 127 -20.06 -5.10 0.92
N ASP A 128 -21.10 -4.33 0.60
CA ASP A 128 -22.06 -4.67 -0.45
C ASP A 128 -21.40 -4.79 -1.82
N ALA A 129 -22.05 -5.49 -2.75
CA ALA A 129 -21.66 -5.57 -4.16
C ALA A 129 -20.24 -6.11 -4.45
N GLY A 130 -19.71 -6.97 -3.56
CA GLY A 130 -18.43 -7.66 -3.77
C GLY A 130 -17.20 -6.78 -3.56
N TRP A 131 -17.36 -5.63 -2.91
CA TRP A 131 -16.24 -4.78 -2.52
C TRP A 131 -15.52 -5.41 -1.31
N GLU A 132 -14.19 -5.39 -1.34
CA GLU A 132 -13.37 -5.85 -0.22
C GLU A 132 -12.69 -4.63 0.42
N VAL A 133 -12.57 -4.64 1.75
CA VAL A 133 -11.78 -3.64 2.47
C VAL A 133 -10.33 -4.10 2.48
N THR A 134 -9.41 -3.21 2.14
CA THR A 134 -7.97 -3.48 2.25
C THR A 134 -7.60 -3.62 3.72
N ASP A 135 -6.71 -4.57 4.03
CA ASP A 135 -6.19 -4.82 5.39
C ASP A 135 -5.41 -3.63 6.00
N LEU A 136 -5.26 -2.51 5.28
CA LEU A 136 -4.56 -1.30 5.72
C LEU A 136 -5.16 -0.69 7.00
N LEU A 137 -6.47 -0.84 7.20
CA LEU A 137 -7.17 -0.32 8.38
C LEU A 137 -7.15 -1.30 9.56
N ASP A 138 -6.62 -2.51 9.37
CA ASP A 138 -6.55 -3.53 10.42
C ASP A 138 -5.11 -3.62 10.98
N PRO A 139 -4.85 -3.03 12.16
CA PRO A 139 -3.50 -3.01 12.75
C PRO A 139 -3.00 -4.41 13.12
N ASP A 140 -3.87 -5.42 13.17
CA ASP A 140 -3.48 -6.81 13.41
C ASP A 140 -3.02 -7.52 12.13
N ARG A 141 -3.53 -7.12 10.97
CA ARG A 141 -3.15 -7.70 9.68
C ARG A 141 -1.95 -7.00 9.08
N GLU A 142 -1.81 -5.70 9.29
CA GLU A 142 -0.71 -4.92 8.74
C GLU A 142 -0.07 -3.96 9.75
N GLY A 143 1.26 -3.97 9.79
CA GLY A 143 2.05 -2.94 10.46
C GLY A 143 2.40 -3.21 11.92
N LEU A 144 2.08 -4.39 12.45
CA LEU A 144 2.52 -4.79 13.78
C LEU A 144 3.86 -5.54 13.74
N ILE A 145 4.85 -4.97 14.40
CA ILE A 145 6.15 -5.61 14.61
C ILE A 145 6.27 -5.99 16.07
N ARG A 146 6.80 -7.18 16.32
CA ARG A 146 6.98 -7.71 17.67
C ARG A 146 8.42 -7.99 17.98
N GLY A 147 8.85 -7.56 19.15
CA GLY A 147 10.15 -7.84 19.71
C GLY A 147 10.01 -8.99 20.66
N GLU A 148 10.91 -9.95 20.53
CA GLU A 148 10.93 -11.13 21.37
C GLU A 148 12.30 -11.32 22.01
N THR A 149 12.28 -11.48 23.33
CA THR A 149 13.45 -11.91 24.08
C THR A 149 13.11 -13.09 24.97
N SER A 150 14.10 -13.92 25.22
CA SER A 150 14.01 -14.96 26.25
C SER A 150 15.39 -15.22 26.83
N ILE A 151 15.48 -15.69 28.07
CA ILE A 151 16.75 -16.04 28.67
C ILE A 151 16.63 -17.28 29.56
N ARG A 152 17.67 -18.12 29.50
CA ARG A 152 17.83 -19.28 30.38
C ARG A 152 19.07 -19.12 31.24
N ARG A 153 18.92 -19.20 32.57
CA ARG A 153 20.05 -19.06 33.53
C ARG A 153 19.95 -20.04 34.69
N ASN A 154 21.10 -20.35 35.29
CA ASN A 154 21.15 -21.13 36.53
C ASN A 154 20.75 -20.28 37.74
N PHE A 155 20.15 -20.92 38.75
CA PHE A 155 19.84 -20.27 40.02
C PHE A 155 21.14 -19.90 40.77
N PRO A 156 21.29 -18.65 41.25
CA PRO A 156 22.55 -18.19 41.86
C PRO A 156 22.89 -18.88 43.18
N MET A 157 21.90 -19.24 44.01
CA MET A 157 22.11 -19.90 45.32
C MET A 157 21.72 -21.38 45.34
N LEU A 158 21.09 -21.89 44.26
CA LEU A 158 20.59 -23.26 44.15
C LEU A 158 20.98 -23.88 42.81
N ALA A 159 22.27 -23.79 42.44
CA ALA A 159 22.76 -24.24 41.14
C ALA A 159 22.43 -25.71 40.80
N ARG A 160 22.28 -26.57 41.81
CA ARG A 160 21.88 -27.99 41.64
C ARG A 160 20.43 -28.17 41.18
N MET A 161 19.58 -27.15 41.33
CA MET A 161 18.21 -27.13 40.81
C MET A 161 18.17 -26.89 39.28
N GLY A 162 19.32 -26.60 38.67
CA GLY A 162 19.45 -26.37 37.24
C GLY A 162 19.11 -24.93 36.84
N SER A 163 18.53 -24.79 35.65
CA SER A 163 18.25 -23.49 35.03
C SER A 163 16.77 -23.13 35.06
N TYR A 164 16.47 -21.86 35.29
CA TYR A 164 15.17 -21.27 35.00
C TYR A 164 15.16 -20.60 33.62
N ALA A 165 13.98 -20.50 33.03
CA ALA A 165 13.73 -19.74 31.82
C ALA A 165 12.77 -18.58 32.13
N SER A 166 13.01 -17.40 31.54
CA SER A 166 12.10 -16.25 31.65
C SER A 166 10.77 -16.43 30.91
N GLY A 167 10.67 -17.47 30.08
CA GLY A 167 9.67 -17.57 29.02
C GLY A 167 9.96 -16.58 27.88
N SER A 168 9.07 -16.57 26.90
CA SER A 168 9.04 -15.54 25.86
C SER A 168 8.56 -14.22 26.45
N ILE A 169 9.30 -13.15 26.16
CA ILE A 169 9.01 -11.77 26.55
C ILE A 169 8.75 -11.00 25.27
N VAL A 170 7.52 -10.51 25.14
CA VAL A 170 6.98 -10.06 23.87
C VAL A 170 6.54 -8.61 23.99
N GLN A 171 7.00 -7.75 23.09
CA GLN A 171 6.58 -6.35 23.01
C GLN A 171 6.13 -6.03 21.58
N PRO A 172 4.81 -5.91 21.33
CA PRO A 172 4.29 -5.45 20.05
C PRO A 172 4.38 -3.92 19.94
N ILE A 173 4.73 -3.42 18.76
CA ILE A 173 4.68 -2.00 18.40
C ILE A 173 4.07 -1.87 17.00
N LEU A 174 3.18 -0.89 16.84
CA LEU A 174 2.68 -0.49 15.54
C LEU A 174 3.73 0.41 14.88
N ASP A 175 4.32 -0.06 13.80
CA ASP A 175 5.41 0.64 13.09
C ASP A 175 4.93 1.34 11.82
N ARG A 176 3.94 0.76 11.12
CA ARG A 176 3.50 1.35 9.87
C ARG A 176 2.81 2.69 10.14
N PRO A 177 3.32 3.80 9.61
CA PRO A 177 2.55 5.02 9.57
C PRO A 177 1.36 4.77 8.65
N TRP A 178 0.26 5.50 8.88
CA TRP A 178 -0.82 5.65 7.89
C TRP A 178 -0.35 6.53 6.72
N THR A 179 0.90 6.35 6.30
CA THR A 179 1.47 7.02 5.14
C THR A 179 1.28 6.09 3.97
N ILE A 180 0.63 6.62 2.95
CA ILE A 180 0.59 6.01 1.62
C ILE A 180 2.04 5.93 1.17
N ASP A 181 2.65 4.77 1.37
CA ASP A 181 3.93 4.46 0.78
C ASP A 181 3.65 4.32 -0.71
N TRP A 182 3.94 5.39 -1.47
CA TRP A 182 3.82 5.42 -2.93
C TRP A 182 4.79 4.43 -3.60
N THR A 183 5.60 3.73 -2.82
CA THR A 183 6.38 2.57 -3.24
C THR A 183 5.55 1.29 -3.21
N PHE A 184 4.75 1.13 -4.28
CA PHE A 184 4.52 -0.14 -4.97
C PHE A 184 4.21 -1.37 -4.08
N ARG A 185 2.92 -1.65 -3.81
CA ARG A 185 2.48 -3.05 -3.62
C ARG A 185 2.71 -3.81 -4.93
N ARG A 186 3.82 -4.54 -4.99
CA ARG A 186 4.17 -5.67 -5.87
C ARG A 186 3.33 -5.84 -7.15
N GLY A 187 3.96 -5.50 -8.26
CA GLY A 187 3.66 -6.03 -9.59
C GLY A 187 3.30 -4.93 -10.59
N VAL A 188 4.25 -4.63 -11.50
CA VAL A 188 4.10 -3.76 -12.68
C VAL A 188 4.32 -2.26 -12.42
N LEU A 189 5.59 -1.85 -12.35
CA LEU A 189 6.29 -0.94 -13.29
C LEU A 189 7.58 -0.43 -12.61
N GLU A 190 8.73 -1.02 -12.92
CA GLU A 190 10.03 -0.40 -12.61
C GLU A 190 10.15 0.89 -13.44
N TRP A 191 10.20 2.04 -12.78
CA TRP A 191 10.83 3.22 -13.37
C TRP A 191 12.09 3.55 -12.57
N PRO A 192 13.25 3.73 -13.24
CA PRO A 192 14.48 4.03 -12.56
C PRO A 192 14.42 5.45 -11.99
N ASN A 193 14.76 5.52 -10.72
CA ASN A 193 15.26 6.66 -9.98
C ASN A 193 16.10 7.57 -10.89
N GLU A 194 15.79 8.88 -10.89
CA GLU A 194 16.52 10.03 -11.49
C GLU A 194 15.72 10.85 -12.51
N ILE A 195 14.68 11.59 -12.07
CA ILE A 195 14.37 12.91 -12.66
C ILE A 195 13.96 13.84 -11.51
N GLY A 196 14.64 14.97 -11.41
CA GLY A 196 14.52 15.95 -10.33
C GLY A 196 13.18 16.69 -10.24
N ASP A 197 13.06 17.48 -9.18
CA ASP A 197 12.12 18.59 -8.98
C ASP A 197 10.61 18.36 -9.15
N TYR A 198 10.14 17.12 -9.27
CA TYR A 198 8.72 16.84 -9.09
C TYR A 198 8.37 16.81 -7.60
N ARG A 199 8.01 17.98 -7.06
CA ARG A 199 7.18 18.05 -5.86
C ARG A 199 5.95 17.16 -6.07
N PRO A 200 5.53 16.34 -5.08
CA PRO A 200 4.26 15.64 -5.15
C PRO A 200 3.15 16.68 -4.95
N VAL A 201 2.79 17.42 -6.01
CA VAL A 201 1.65 18.35 -6.02
C VAL A 201 0.34 17.58 -6.28
N ASN A 202 0.41 16.28 -6.57
CA ASN A 202 -0.76 15.43 -6.68
C ASN A 202 -1.03 14.76 -5.33
N LEU A 203 -1.48 15.56 -4.36
CA LEU A 203 -2.58 15.10 -3.52
C LEU A 203 -3.61 14.52 -4.48
N VAL A 204 -3.95 13.23 -4.33
CA VAL A 204 -5.02 12.62 -5.13
C VAL A 204 -6.20 13.58 -5.06
N PRO A 205 -6.58 14.24 -6.17
CA PRO A 205 -7.61 15.24 -6.10
C PRO A 205 -8.89 14.53 -5.63
N ASP A 206 -9.55 15.10 -4.62
CA ASP A 206 -10.73 14.56 -3.89
C ASP A 206 -11.97 14.31 -4.80
N VAL A 207 -11.78 14.45 -6.12
CA VAL A 207 -12.71 14.08 -7.18
C VAL A 207 -12.69 12.60 -7.54
N PHE A 208 -11.67 11.83 -7.12
CA PHE A 208 -11.73 10.36 -7.17
C PHE A 208 -12.53 9.84 -5.97
N ARG A 209 -13.85 9.71 -6.14
CA ARG A 209 -14.70 9.05 -5.14
C ARG A 209 -14.19 7.62 -4.91
N ARG A 210 -13.77 7.37 -3.67
CA ARG A 210 -13.22 6.12 -3.11
C ARG A 210 -11.77 5.87 -3.53
N SER A 211 -10.86 6.14 -2.60
CA SER A 211 -9.47 5.73 -2.76
C SER A 211 -9.41 4.21 -2.93
N THR A 212 -8.83 3.76 -4.04
CA THR A 212 -8.49 2.35 -4.28
C THR A 212 -7.51 1.80 -3.23
N LEU A 213 -7.01 2.68 -2.38
CA LEU A 213 -6.19 2.40 -1.21
C LEU A 213 -6.98 1.65 -0.13
N LEU A 214 -8.23 2.06 0.13
CA LEU A 214 -9.05 1.52 1.22
C LEU A 214 -9.96 0.38 0.75
N TYR A 215 -10.39 0.41 -0.51
CA TYR A 215 -11.33 -0.57 -1.04
C TYR A 215 -10.83 -1.20 -2.32
N ARG A 216 -10.87 -2.52 -2.38
CA ARG A 216 -10.65 -3.30 -3.59
C ARG A 216 -11.96 -3.42 -4.35
N PHE A 217 -11.89 -3.17 -5.65
CA PHE A 217 -13.02 -3.35 -6.55
C PHE A 217 -13.40 -4.83 -6.66
N PRO A 218 -14.70 -5.14 -6.83
CA PRO A 218 -15.13 -6.49 -7.18
C PRO A 218 -14.41 -6.94 -8.45
N ILE A 219 -13.75 -8.10 -8.37
CA ILE A 219 -13.18 -8.75 -9.54
C ILE A 219 -14.36 -9.29 -10.35
N VAL A 220 -14.64 -8.65 -11.48
CA VAL A 220 -15.65 -9.15 -12.42
C VAL A 220 -15.02 -10.28 -13.22
N ASP A 221 -15.49 -11.51 -13.02
CA ASP A 221 -15.08 -12.65 -13.83
C ASP A 221 -15.34 -12.36 -15.31
N GLY A 222 -14.32 -12.50 -16.14
CA GLY A 222 -14.38 -12.17 -17.56
C GLY A 222 -13.96 -10.73 -17.89
N GLY A 223 -14.11 -9.77 -16.98
CA GLY A 223 -13.86 -8.35 -17.29
C GLY A 223 -12.46 -8.04 -17.83
N ARG A 224 -11.43 -8.76 -17.36
CA ARG A 224 -10.08 -8.67 -17.93
C ARG A 224 -10.02 -9.22 -19.36
N ARG A 225 -10.60 -10.40 -19.60
CA ARG A 225 -10.63 -11.03 -20.93
C ARG A 225 -11.47 -10.21 -21.91
N ASP A 226 -12.62 -9.70 -21.47
CA ASP A 226 -13.51 -8.86 -22.26
C ASP A 226 -12.83 -7.52 -22.59
N PHE A 227 -12.13 -6.92 -21.62
CA PHE A 227 -11.34 -5.71 -21.88
C PHE A 227 -10.17 -5.97 -22.82
N GLU A 228 -9.39 -7.04 -22.61
CA GLU A 228 -8.30 -7.44 -23.50
C GLU A 228 -8.83 -7.72 -24.92
N GLN A 229 -9.99 -8.36 -25.04
CA GLN A 229 -10.66 -8.61 -26.31
C GLN A 229 -11.11 -7.32 -26.99
N VAL A 230 -11.79 -6.41 -26.28
CA VAL A 230 -12.24 -5.12 -26.82
C VAL A 230 -11.05 -4.26 -27.23
N VAL A 231 -9.96 -4.24 -26.46
CA VAL A 231 -8.73 -3.51 -26.82
C VAL A 231 -8.09 -4.13 -28.07
N SER A 232 -8.01 -5.46 -28.15
CA SER A 232 -7.48 -6.16 -29.33
C SER A 232 -8.34 -5.91 -30.57
N GLU A 233 -9.67 -5.96 -30.44
CA GLU A 233 -10.61 -5.66 -31.51
C GLU A 233 -10.49 -4.20 -31.95
N ALA A 234 -10.37 -3.25 -31.03
CA ALA A 234 -10.16 -1.85 -31.36
C ALA A 234 -8.81 -1.59 -32.06
N GLN A 235 -7.73 -2.22 -31.61
CA GLN A 235 -6.40 -2.09 -32.22
C GLN A 235 -6.35 -2.71 -33.61
N THR A 236 -7.00 -3.86 -33.82
CA THR A 236 -7.01 -4.54 -35.12
C THR A 236 -8.02 -3.94 -36.09
N ALA A 237 -9.11 -3.32 -35.61
CA ALA A 237 -10.06 -2.61 -36.43
C ALA A 237 -9.41 -1.48 -37.23
N VAL A 238 -8.46 -0.77 -36.61
CA VAL A 238 -7.71 0.35 -37.22
C VAL A 238 -6.76 -0.12 -38.33
N LEU A 239 -6.27 -1.38 -38.26
CA LEU A 239 -5.33 -1.96 -39.23
C LEU A 239 -6.03 -2.62 -40.44
N GLY A 240 -7.34 -2.43 -40.62
CA GLY A 240 -8.08 -2.96 -41.76
C GLY A 240 -7.61 -2.38 -43.10
N PRO A 241 -7.58 -3.16 -44.20
CA PRO A 241 -7.13 -2.67 -45.51
C PRO A 241 -7.95 -1.47 -46.03
N GLY A 242 -9.21 -1.33 -45.60
CA GLY A 242 -10.05 -0.17 -45.93
C GLY A 242 -9.65 1.14 -45.22
N LEU A 243 -8.85 1.07 -44.16
CA LEU A 243 -8.38 2.23 -43.39
C LEU A 243 -6.92 2.59 -43.68
N GLN A 244 -6.23 1.82 -44.53
CA GLN A 244 -4.84 2.10 -44.91
C GLN A 244 -4.64 3.50 -45.48
N VAL A 245 -5.62 4.03 -46.22
CA VAL A 245 -5.56 5.40 -46.77
C VAL A 245 -5.61 6.46 -45.66
N LEU A 246 -6.22 6.16 -44.51
CA LEU A 246 -6.30 7.08 -43.36
C LEU A 246 -5.02 7.13 -42.53
N GLU A 247 -4.21 6.08 -42.60
CA GLU A 247 -2.98 5.96 -41.81
C GLU A 247 -1.71 6.17 -42.64
N ASN A 248 -1.65 5.57 -43.83
CA ASN A 248 -0.40 5.35 -44.56
C ASN A 248 -0.61 5.35 -46.09
N ASP A 249 -1.09 6.47 -46.65
CA ASP A 249 -1.18 6.63 -48.10
C ASP A 249 0.21 6.89 -48.74
N PRO A 250 0.57 6.16 -49.81
CA PRO A 250 1.89 6.29 -50.45
C PRO A 250 2.13 7.66 -51.10
N ASP A 251 1.11 8.36 -51.59
CA ASP A 251 1.26 9.69 -52.16
C ASP A 251 1.55 10.72 -51.04
N ILE A 252 0.89 10.59 -49.88
CA ILE A 252 1.15 11.44 -48.72
C ILE A 252 2.60 11.30 -48.26
N ILE A 253 3.08 10.07 -48.09
CA ILE A 253 4.47 9.80 -47.71
C ILE A 253 5.42 10.34 -48.78
N ARG A 254 5.12 10.15 -50.06
CA ARG A 254 5.94 10.63 -51.18
C ARG A 254 6.08 12.15 -51.21
N TYR A 255 5.00 12.90 -50.95
CA TYR A 255 4.97 14.35 -51.14
C TYR A 255 5.13 15.17 -49.86
N ARG A 256 4.75 14.63 -48.69
CA ARG A 256 4.86 15.30 -47.38
C ARG A 256 5.94 14.71 -46.48
N GLY A 257 6.41 13.49 -46.76
CA GLY A 257 7.46 12.82 -45.99
C GLY A 257 7.02 12.21 -44.65
N ALA A 258 5.77 12.45 -44.23
CA ALA A 258 5.20 11.91 -43.00
C ALA A 258 3.71 11.59 -43.19
N PRO A 259 3.19 10.55 -42.52
CA PRO A 259 1.77 10.23 -42.54
C PRO A 259 0.93 11.35 -41.90
N VAL A 260 -0.30 11.50 -42.37
CA VAL A 260 -1.29 12.43 -41.82
C VAL A 260 -2.44 11.62 -41.25
N ASP A 261 -2.80 11.91 -40.01
CA ASP A 261 -3.91 11.24 -39.34
C ASP A 261 -5.25 11.88 -39.74
N PHE A 262 -6.10 11.11 -40.41
CA PHE A 262 -7.45 11.52 -40.78
C PHE A 262 -8.53 11.00 -39.83
N HIS A 263 -8.18 10.27 -38.76
CA HIS A 263 -9.17 9.74 -37.84
C HIS A 263 -9.94 10.88 -37.16
N PRO A 264 -11.28 10.86 -37.19
CA PRO A 264 -12.08 11.85 -36.48
C PRO A 264 -11.85 11.70 -34.98
N ARG A 265 -11.46 12.79 -34.33
CA ARG A 265 -11.15 12.81 -32.90
C ARG A 265 -12.26 13.51 -32.13
N GLY A 266 -12.58 12.95 -30.97
CA GLY A 266 -13.33 13.66 -29.96
C GLY A 266 -12.54 14.85 -29.41
N VAL A 267 -13.23 15.79 -28.78
CA VAL A 267 -12.61 16.91 -28.09
C VAL A 267 -12.48 16.57 -26.61
N ILE A 268 -11.32 16.86 -26.05
CA ILE A 268 -11.09 16.70 -24.61
C ILE A 268 -11.90 17.78 -23.90
N ILE A 269 -12.83 17.34 -23.06
CA ILE A 269 -13.61 18.22 -22.18
C ILE A 269 -13.36 17.88 -20.72
N CYS A 270 -13.36 18.88 -19.85
CA CYS A 270 -13.27 18.71 -18.41
C CYS A 270 -14.67 18.48 -17.82
N SER A 271 -15.28 17.33 -18.12
CA SER A 271 -16.57 16.91 -17.58
C SER A 271 -16.52 15.49 -17.05
N LEU A 272 -17.24 15.24 -15.96
CA LEU A 272 -17.38 13.92 -15.35
C LEU A 272 -18.76 13.31 -15.59
N ASP A 273 -19.67 14.07 -16.21
CA ASP A 273 -20.98 13.56 -16.60
C ASP A 273 -20.81 12.72 -17.89
N PRO A 274 -21.11 11.40 -17.84
CA PRO A 274 -20.97 10.53 -19.00
C PRO A 274 -21.81 10.99 -20.19
N GLU A 275 -22.98 11.58 -19.95
CA GLU A 275 -23.86 12.09 -21.01
C GLU A 275 -23.26 13.36 -21.64
N ASP A 276 -22.68 14.25 -20.84
CA ASP A 276 -22.00 15.45 -21.32
C ASP A 276 -20.70 15.13 -22.08
N LEU A 277 -19.96 14.12 -21.61
CA LEU A 277 -18.74 13.62 -22.27
C LEU A 277 -19.06 12.90 -23.57
N ARG A 278 -20.16 12.14 -23.61
CA ARG A 278 -20.69 11.56 -24.83
C ARG A 278 -21.12 12.64 -25.81
N ASP A 279 -22.04 13.53 -25.44
CA ASP A 279 -22.59 14.56 -26.33
C ASP A 279 -21.51 15.54 -26.84
N ARG A 280 -20.81 16.23 -25.92
CA ARG A 280 -19.86 17.28 -26.29
C ARG A 280 -18.48 16.78 -26.65
N GLY A 281 -18.05 15.65 -26.09
CA GLY A 281 -16.71 15.10 -26.33
C GLY A 281 -16.65 14.24 -27.59
N LEU A 282 -17.69 13.42 -27.83
CA LEU A 282 -17.68 12.41 -28.89
C LEU A 282 -18.73 12.68 -29.97
N GLU A 283 -20.01 12.80 -29.60
CA GLU A 283 -21.12 12.72 -30.55
C GLU A 283 -21.09 13.86 -31.55
N ARG A 284 -20.92 15.10 -31.10
CA ARG A 284 -20.87 16.27 -32.00
C ARG A 284 -19.67 16.31 -32.94
N HIS A 285 -18.63 15.53 -32.66
CA HIS A 285 -17.36 15.60 -33.37
C HIS A 285 -17.08 14.37 -34.23
N VAL A 286 -17.50 13.19 -33.79
CA VAL A 286 -17.18 11.92 -34.45
C VAL A 286 -18.38 11.39 -35.24
N ILE A 287 -19.57 11.34 -34.64
CA ILE A 287 -20.77 10.77 -35.27
C ILE A 287 -21.78 11.85 -35.68
N ASP A 288 -22.83 11.45 -36.40
CA ASP A 288 -23.90 12.36 -36.77
C ASP A 288 -24.75 12.73 -35.55
N PHE A 289 -25.25 13.97 -35.50
CA PHE A 289 -25.96 14.52 -34.34
C PHE A 289 -27.16 15.38 -34.77
N ILE A 290 -28.15 15.56 -33.89
CA ILE A 290 -29.28 16.46 -34.12
C ILE A 290 -28.92 17.87 -33.63
N VAL A 291 -28.97 18.85 -34.53
CA VAL A 291 -28.92 20.28 -34.18
C VAL A 291 -30.33 20.73 -33.81
N ARG A 292 -30.53 21.33 -32.63
CA ARG A 292 -31.83 21.90 -32.20
C ARG A 292 -31.73 23.42 -32.02
N PRO A 293 -32.75 24.22 -32.37
CA PRO A 293 -33.56 24.21 -33.59
C PRO A 293 -32.86 24.98 -34.73
N PRO A 294 -33.17 24.68 -36.01
CA PRO A 294 -34.10 23.66 -36.51
C PRO A 294 -33.51 22.24 -36.45
N ASP A 295 -34.35 21.24 -36.15
CA ASP A 295 -34.01 19.80 -36.05
C ASP A 295 -33.44 19.24 -37.36
N GLN A 296 -32.16 19.51 -37.60
CA GLN A 296 -31.41 19.06 -38.75
C GLN A 296 -30.28 18.14 -38.32
N VAL A 297 -29.97 17.17 -39.17
CA VAL A 297 -28.85 16.26 -38.94
C VAL A 297 -27.55 17.00 -39.27
N GLY A 298 -26.76 17.27 -38.25
CA GLY A 298 -25.35 17.63 -38.40
C GLY A 298 -24.53 16.38 -38.70
N LEU A 299 -23.72 16.44 -39.75
CA LEU A 299 -22.84 15.33 -40.11
C LEU A 299 -21.62 15.30 -39.19
N GLY A 300 -21.24 14.12 -38.69
CA GLY A 300 -20.05 13.91 -37.86
C GLY A 300 -18.74 13.97 -38.64
N GLY A 301 -17.62 13.84 -37.93
CA GLY A 301 -16.29 13.71 -38.53
C GLY A 301 -16.14 12.46 -39.38
N VAL A 302 -16.75 11.34 -39.00
CA VAL A 302 -16.76 10.10 -39.80
C VAL A 302 -17.47 10.32 -41.13
N THR A 303 -18.65 10.94 -41.10
CA THR A 303 -19.47 11.14 -42.32
C THR A 303 -18.88 12.21 -43.23
N ARG A 304 -18.15 13.19 -42.68
CA ARG A 304 -17.43 14.23 -43.43
C ARG A 304 -16.05 13.79 -43.92
N LEU A 305 -15.56 12.61 -43.50
CA LEU A 305 -14.24 12.09 -43.86
C LEU A 305 -13.98 12.07 -45.38
N PRO A 306 -14.92 11.65 -46.25
CA PRO A 306 -14.70 11.68 -47.69
C PRO A 306 -14.43 13.09 -48.22
N ARG A 307 -15.12 14.11 -47.69
CA ARG A 307 -14.87 15.51 -48.07
C ARG A 307 -13.49 15.96 -47.60
N THR A 308 -13.16 15.72 -46.34
CA THR A 308 -11.85 16.08 -45.78
C THR A 308 -10.69 15.48 -46.59
N LEU A 309 -10.79 14.19 -46.92
CA LEU A 309 -9.80 13.51 -47.76
C LEU A 309 -9.73 14.11 -49.16
N THR A 310 -10.88 14.28 -49.82
CA THR A 310 -10.93 14.81 -51.19
C THR A 310 -10.31 16.20 -51.26
N THR A 311 -10.68 17.11 -50.36
CA THR A 311 -10.10 18.46 -50.29
C THR A 311 -8.60 18.43 -50.00
N TYR A 312 -8.15 17.53 -49.10
CA TYR A 312 -6.73 17.38 -48.80
C TYR A 312 -5.92 16.91 -50.01
N PHE A 313 -6.36 15.83 -50.67
CA PHE A 313 -5.65 15.27 -51.84
C PHE A 313 -5.69 16.20 -53.05
N LEU A 314 -6.81 16.90 -53.31
CA LEU A 314 -6.87 17.94 -54.34
C LEU A 314 -5.85 19.04 -54.08
N GLY A 315 -5.76 19.52 -52.84
CA GLY A 315 -4.74 20.50 -52.45
C GLY A 315 -3.32 19.98 -52.67
N LEU A 316 -3.05 18.74 -52.27
CA LEU A 316 -1.76 18.07 -52.45
C LEU A 316 -1.37 17.97 -53.93
N TYR A 317 -2.29 17.50 -54.78
CA TYR A 317 -2.02 17.33 -56.21
C TYR A 317 -1.86 18.67 -56.93
N ARG A 318 -2.72 19.66 -56.66
CA ARG A 318 -2.59 21.02 -57.22
C ARG A 318 -1.28 21.69 -56.86
N GLU A 319 -0.85 21.55 -55.60
CA GLU A 319 0.45 22.06 -55.16
C GLU A 319 1.59 21.43 -55.96
N ARG A 320 1.56 20.10 -56.15
CA ARG A 320 2.60 19.39 -56.90
C ARG A 320 2.57 19.72 -58.40
N ILE A 321 1.38 19.83 -59.00
CA ILE A 321 1.19 20.26 -60.39
C ILE A 321 1.80 21.65 -60.57
N GLY A 322 1.48 22.61 -59.69
CA GLY A 322 2.02 23.97 -59.76
C GLY A 322 3.55 24.06 -59.63
N GLN A 323 4.21 23.07 -59.02
CA GLN A 323 5.67 22.97 -59.00
C GLN A 323 6.27 22.45 -60.31
N LEU A 324 5.54 21.60 -61.03
CA LEU A 324 6.01 20.93 -62.25
C LEU A 324 5.64 21.68 -63.53
N GLU A 325 4.53 22.40 -63.56
CA GLU A 325 4.06 23.16 -64.73
C GLU A 325 5.07 24.19 -65.26
N PRO A 326 5.76 24.99 -64.43
CA PRO A 326 6.79 25.90 -64.93
C PRO A 326 7.95 25.15 -65.61
N ARG A 327 8.30 23.96 -65.10
CA ARG A 327 9.39 23.14 -65.65
C ARG A 327 9.00 22.48 -66.97
N GLU A 328 7.74 22.10 -67.12
CA GLU A 328 7.14 21.64 -68.38
C GLU A 328 7.18 22.79 -69.41
N ALA A 329 6.72 23.98 -69.04
CA ALA A 329 6.67 25.15 -69.93
C ALA A 329 8.06 25.60 -70.42
N ASP A 330 9.06 25.58 -69.53
CA ASP A 330 10.44 25.98 -69.85
C ASP A 330 11.26 24.84 -70.48
N GLY A 331 10.66 23.66 -70.70
CA GLY A 331 11.32 22.49 -71.30
C GLY A 331 12.42 21.85 -70.45
N SER A 332 12.48 22.18 -69.15
CA SER A 332 13.48 21.67 -68.20
C SER A 332 13.03 20.44 -67.42
N ALA A 333 11.78 19.99 -67.62
CA ALA A 333 11.23 18.80 -67.00
C ALA A 333 11.83 17.50 -67.57
N THR A 334 12.11 16.56 -66.68
CA THR A 334 12.53 15.20 -67.04
C THR A 334 11.34 14.36 -67.55
N ALA A 335 11.63 13.29 -68.30
CA ALA A 335 10.59 12.36 -68.76
C ALA A 335 9.76 11.75 -67.60
N THR A 336 10.40 11.55 -66.44
CA THR A 336 9.74 11.08 -65.21
C THR A 336 8.79 12.12 -64.62
N GLU A 337 9.17 13.39 -64.64
CA GLU A 337 8.32 14.49 -64.14
C GLU A 337 7.12 14.72 -65.06
N LEU A 338 7.28 14.59 -66.38
CA LEU A 338 6.18 14.67 -67.34
C LEU A 338 5.17 13.51 -67.17
N ALA A 339 5.67 12.30 -66.93
CA ALA A 339 4.81 11.15 -66.64
C ALA A 339 4.07 11.32 -65.30
N GLU A 340 4.75 11.84 -64.28
CA GLU A 340 4.13 12.16 -62.98
C GLU A 340 3.04 13.23 -63.15
N LEU A 341 3.32 14.30 -63.89
CA LEU A 341 2.38 15.39 -64.15
C LEU A 341 1.10 14.90 -64.85
N ALA A 342 1.24 14.04 -65.86
CA ALA A 342 0.09 13.42 -66.51
C ALA A 342 -0.74 12.55 -65.54
N GLY A 343 -0.08 11.78 -64.68
CA GLY A 343 -0.74 10.99 -63.64
C GLY A 343 -1.46 11.84 -62.60
N LEU A 344 -0.87 12.96 -62.17
CA LEU A 344 -1.47 13.90 -61.22
C LEU A 344 -2.70 14.60 -61.81
N ARG A 345 -2.64 15.04 -63.07
CA ARG A 345 -3.80 15.65 -63.77
C ARG A 345 -4.97 14.68 -63.93
N GLU A 346 -4.70 13.39 -64.11
CA GLU A 346 -5.75 12.37 -64.13
C GLU A 346 -6.39 12.17 -62.75
N LYS A 347 -5.58 12.07 -61.69
CA LYS A 347 -6.06 11.95 -60.31
C LYS A 347 -6.86 13.17 -59.86
N GLU A 348 -6.41 14.37 -60.23
CA GLU A 348 -7.14 15.63 -59.98
C GLU A 348 -8.52 15.58 -60.62
N ARG A 349 -8.62 15.24 -61.91
CA ARG A 349 -9.91 15.15 -62.62
C ARG A 349 -10.88 14.16 -61.97
N GLN A 350 -10.36 13.02 -61.50
CA GLN A 350 -11.17 12.02 -60.80
C GLN A 350 -11.70 12.54 -59.46
N LEU A 351 -10.86 13.23 -58.69
CA LEU A 351 -11.25 13.81 -57.41
C LEU A 351 -12.16 15.03 -57.57
N GLU A 352 -12.02 15.84 -58.62
CA GLU A 352 -12.94 16.93 -58.94
C GLU A 352 -14.34 16.39 -59.27
N ALA A 353 -14.41 15.36 -60.11
CA ALA A 353 -15.68 14.69 -60.41
C ALA A 353 -16.32 14.05 -59.16
N TYR A 354 -15.51 13.61 -58.19
CA TYR A 354 -16.00 13.13 -56.91
C TYR A 354 -16.44 14.29 -55.99
N GLU A 355 -15.69 15.38 -55.94
CA GLU A 355 -15.98 16.59 -55.17
C GLU A 355 -17.33 17.20 -55.58
N GLU A 356 -17.63 17.23 -56.89
CA GLU A 356 -18.92 17.68 -57.43
C GLU A 356 -20.10 16.84 -56.92
N ARG A 357 -19.87 15.55 -56.65
CA ARG A 357 -20.91 14.61 -56.15
C ARG A 357 -21.03 14.60 -54.63
N LEU A 358 -20.05 15.12 -53.88
CA LEU A 358 -20.06 15.13 -52.42
C LEU A 358 -21.33 15.75 -51.81
N PRO A 359 -21.86 16.89 -52.30
CA PRO A 359 -23.08 17.47 -51.73
C PRO A 359 -24.28 16.53 -51.80
N GLU A 360 -24.44 15.79 -52.90
CA GLU A 360 -25.52 14.82 -53.10
C GLU A 360 -25.37 13.61 -52.16
N ILE A 361 -24.14 13.13 -52.02
CA ILE A 361 -23.78 12.02 -51.12
C ILE A 361 -24.05 12.42 -49.67
N GLU A 362 -23.58 13.60 -49.25
CA GLU A 362 -23.81 14.13 -47.90
C GLU A 362 -25.30 14.31 -47.60
N GLU A 363 -26.09 14.77 -48.58
CA GLU A 363 -27.54 14.91 -48.39
C GLU A 363 -28.26 13.55 -48.35
N ALA A 364 -27.77 12.54 -49.09
CA ALA A 364 -28.25 11.17 -48.94
C ALA A 364 -27.92 10.63 -47.54
N LEU A 365 -26.71 10.86 -47.05
CA LEU A 365 -26.26 10.44 -45.71
C LEU A 365 -27.04 11.14 -44.59
N ARG A 366 -27.32 12.45 -44.70
CA ARG A 366 -28.21 13.16 -43.77
C ARG A 366 -29.60 12.53 -43.69
N ARG A 367 -30.13 12.05 -44.82
CA ARG A 367 -31.46 11.41 -44.87
C ARG A 367 -31.45 10.00 -44.27
N SER A 368 -30.36 9.25 -44.43
CA SER A 368 -30.21 7.89 -43.91
C SER A 368 -29.54 7.79 -42.54
N SER A 369 -29.18 8.93 -41.93
CA SER A 369 -28.43 8.96 -40.68
C SER A 369 -29.22 8.33 -39.53
N THR A 370 -28.54 7.50 -38.74
CA THR A 370 -29.11 6.86 -37.55
C THR A 370 -29.35 7.85 -36.42
N ALA A 371 -28.85 9.08 -36.51
CA ALA A 371 -29.17 10.14 -35.54
C ALA A 371 -30.66 10.52 -35.52
N ARG A 372 -31.46 10.07 -36.51
CA ARG A 372 -32.93 10.25 -36.55
C ARG A 372 -33.72 9.12 -35.89
N LEU A 373 -33.09 8.00 -35.59
CA LEU A 373 -33.66 6.85 -34.89
C LEU A 373 -33.50 7.05 -33.38
#